data_AF-A0A5Q4GE59-F1
#
_entry.id   AF-A0A5Q4GE59-F1
#
_cell.length_a   1.000
_cell.length_b   1.000
_cell.length_c   1.000
_cell.angle_alpha   90.00
_cell.angle_beta   90.00
_cell.angle_gamma   90.00
#
_symmetry.space_group_name_H-M   'P 1'
#
loop_
_entity.id
_entity.type
_entity.pdbx_description
1 polymer ?
#
loop_
_entity_poly.entity_id
_entity_poly.type
_entity_poly.pdbx_seq_one_letter_code
_entity_poly.pdbx_strand_id
1 'polypeptide(L)' 'MTEAGNRTEVRTENQRTQYSFDALDRMSTVTACANESCTQGDTTIYSYNSVGSRSLVEHASGTVTEYQYDQLNRLTLLR' A
#
# COMPACT_ATOMS: atom_id res chain seq x y z
N MET A 1 -11.13 -12.12 -2.81
CA MET A 1 -9.89 -12.36 -3.56
C MET A 1 -10.02 -11.67 -4.90
N THR A 2 -8.94 -11.12 -5.47
CA THR A 2 -8.92 -10.61 -6.85
C THR A 2 -8.96 -11.78 -7.84
N GLU A 3 -9.07 -11.48 -9.15
CA GLU A 3 -8.98 -12.47 -10.22
C GLU A 3 -7.64 -13.24 -10.20
N ALA A 4 -6.54 -12.56 -9.82
CA ALA A 4 -5.22 -13.16 -9.61
C ALA A 4 -5.08 -13.94 -8.28
N GLY A 5 -6.16 -14.06 -7.49
CA GLY A 5 -6.15 -14.78 -6.21
C GLY A 5 -5.62 -13.96 -5.03
N ASN A 6 -5.35 -12.66 -5.20
CA ASN A 6 -4.84 -11.82 -4.11
C ASN A 6 -5.91 -11.63 -3.04
N ARG A 7 -5.54 -11.74 -1.77
CA ARG A 7 -6.44 -11.51 -0.64
C ARG A 7 -6.83 -10.04 -0.55
N THR A 8 -8.13 -9.75 -0.50
CA THR A 8 -8.67 -8.39 -0.43
C THR A 8 -9.10 -7.97 0.97
N GLU A 9 -9.24 -8.93 1.90
CA GLU A 9 -9.62 -8.65 3.29
C GLU A 9 -9.11 -9.73 4.25
N VAL A 10 -8.63 -9.29 5.41
CA VAL A 10 -8.48 -10.09 6.65
C VAL A 10 -9.42 -9.51 7.69
N ARG A 11 -10.14 -10.36 8.42
CA ARG A 11 -11.02 -9.93 9.51
C ARG A 11 -10.83 -10.84 10.72
N THR A 12 -10.75 -10.24 11.88
CA THR A 12 -10.88 -10.86 13.21
C THR A 12 -12.06 -10.23 13.93
N GLU A 13 -12.31 -10.60 15.19
CA GLU A 13 -13.42 -10.06 15.98
C GLU A 13 -13.34 -8.52 16.14
N ASN A 14 -12.14 -7.98 16.30
CA ASN A 14 -11.92 -6.56 16.62
C ASN A 14 -11.08 -5.80 15.59
N GLN A 15 -10.69 -6.44 14.49
CA GLN A 15 -9.86 -5.82 13.48
C GLN A 15 -10.27 -6.25 12.08
N ARG A 16 -10.14 -5.32 11.15
CA ARG A 16 -10.35 -5.57 9.74
C ARG A 16 -9.24 -4.90 8.95
N THR A 17 -8.56 -5.67 8.12
CA THR A 17 -7.54 -5.16 7.20
C THR A 17 -8.01 -5.36 5.77
N GLN A 18 -8.14 -4.28 5.02
CA GLN A 18 -8.48 -4.32 3.60
C GLN A 18 -7.24 -4.09 2.74
N TYR A 19 -7.23 -4.73 1.58
CA TYR A 19 -6.19 -4.57 0.58
C TYR A 19 -6.82 -4.19 -0.74
N SER A 20 -6.19 -3.25 -1.45
CA SER A 20 -6.46 -2.99 -2.86
C SER A 20 -5.19 -3.19 -3.68
N PHE A 21 -5.38 -3.44 -4.96
CA PHE A 21 -4.30 -3.72 -5.91
C PHE A 21 -4.50 -2.84 -7.15
N ASP A 22 -3.39 -2.44 -7.77
CA ASP A 22 -3.42 -1.76 -9.05
C ASP A 22 -3.67 -2.73 -10.22
N ALA A 23 -3.72 -2.20 -11.44
CA ALA A 23 -3.98 -2.99 -12.65
C ALA A 23 -2.89 -4.03 -12.97
N LEU A 24 -1.74 -3.98 -12.29
CA LEU A 24 -0.65 -4.95 -12.40
C LEU A 24 -0.59 -5.91 -11.20
N ASP A 25 -1.69 -6.00 -10.43
CA ASP A 25 -1.83 -6.82 -9.23
C ASP A 25 -0.81 -6.49 -8.11
N ARG A 26 -0.29 -5.26 -8.09
CA ARG A 26 0.59 -4.78 -7.01
C ARG A 26 -0.24 -4.08 -5.95
N MET A 27 0.16 -4.24 -4.69
CA MET A 27 -0.57 -3.65 -3.55
C MET A 27 -0.63 -2.12 -3.67
N SER A 28 -1.84 -1.57 -3.78
CA SER A 28 -2.07 -0.12 -3.89
C SER A 28 -2.43 0.50 -2.55
N THR A 29 -3.26 -0.17 -1.75
CA THR A 29 -3.59 0.30 -0.39
C THR A 29 -3.66 -0.82 0.62
N VAL A 30 -3.37 -0.48 1.88
CA VAL A 30 -3.67 -1.27 3.07
C VAL A 30 -4.46 -0.37 4.02
N THR A 31 -5.68 -0.76 4.37
CA THR A 31 -6.51 -0.04 5.36
C THR A 31 -6.69 -0.90 6.60
N ALA A 32 -6.12 -0.49 7.73
CA ALA A 32 -6.15 -1.22 8.99
C ALA A 32 -7.19 -0.63 9.96
N CYS A 33 -8.43 -1.08 9.84
CA CYS A 33 -9.57 -0.56 10.58
C CYS A 33 -9.63 -1.10 12.02
N ALA A 34 -10.00 -0.23 12.96
CA ALA A 34 -10.40 -0.66 14.30
C ALA A 34 -11.85 -1.14 14.25
N ASN A 35 -12.09 -2.42 14.56
CA ASN A 35 -13.39 -3.09 14.42
C ASN A 35 -13.91 -2.99 12.98
N GLU A 36 -15.18 -2.60 12.81
CA GLU A 36 -15.82 -2.46 11.49
C GLU A 36 -15.65 -1.08 10.85
N SER A 37 -15.13 -0.09 11.58
CA SER A 37 -15.08 1.29 11.13
C SER A 37 -13.71 1.63 10.57
N CYS A 38 -13.70 2.12 9.34
CA CYS A 38 -12.48 2.54 8.64
C CYS A 38 -12.52 4.05 8.39
N THR A 39 -11.40 4.70 8.61
CA THR A 39 -11.19 6.12 8.30
C THR A 39 -10.03 6.26 7.31
N GLN A 40 -9.91 7.44 6.70
CA GLN A 40 -8.77 7.72 5.82
C GLN A 40 -7.43 7.62 6.58
N GLY A 41 -7.42 7.99 7.87
CA GLY A 41 -6.26 7.88 8.74
C GLY A 41 -5.83 6.44 9.08
N ASP A 42 -6.57 5.43 8.61
CA ASP A 42 -6.21 4.02 8.75
C ASP A 42 -5.53 3.46 7.48
N THR A 43 -5.41 4.27 6.44
CA THR A 43 -4.98 3.83 5.11
C THR A 43 -3.53 4.19 4.84
N THR A 44 -2.74 3.19 4.47
CA THR A 44 -1.42 3.36 3.85
C THR A 44 -1.56 3.17 2.35
N ILE A 45 -1.00 4.09 1.56
CA ILE A 45 -1.06 4.09 0.09
C ILE A 45 0.35 3.83 -0.46
N TYR A 46 0.43 2.97 -1.47
CA TYR A 46 1.66 2.62 -2.16
C TYR A 46 1.57 3.06 -3.62
N SER A 47 2.59 3.79 -4.07
CA SER A 47 2.77 4.18 -5.46
C SER A 47 4.01 3.53 -6.04
N TYR A 48 3.98 3.28 -7.36
CA TYR A 48 5.06 2.63 -8.09
C TYR A 48 5.42 3.44 -9.33
N ASN A 49 6.70 3.44 -9.69
CA ASN A 49 7.17 4.01 -10.94
C ASN A 49 6.91 3.07 -12.13
N SER A 50 7.26 3.53 -13.34
CA SER A 50 7.04 2.80 -14.59
C SER A 50 7.80 1.48 -14.70
N VAL A 51 8.93 1.33 -13.99
CA VAL A 51 9.72 0.09 -13.94
C VAL A 51 9.28 -0.86 -12.82
N GLY A 52 8.26 -0.45 -12.06
CA GLY A 52 7.61 -1.26 -11.04
C GLY A 52 8.21 -1.22 -9.65
N SER A 53 9.21 -0.37 -9.43
CA SER A 53 9.72 -0.09 -8.10
C SER A 53 8.82 0.89 -7.37
N ARG A 54 8.66 0.69 -6.06
CA ARG A 54 7.86 1.56 -5.21
C ARG A 54 8.47 2.96 -5.19
N SER A 55 7.72 3.98 -5.59
CA SER A 55 8.19 5.37 -5.62
C SER A 55 7.78 6.17 -4.39
N LEU A 56 6.66 5.80 -3.76
CA LEU A 56 6.11 6.57 -2.63
C LEU A 56 5.26 5.68 -1.72
N VAL A 57 5.30 5.98 -0.43
CA VAL A 57 4.43 5.45 0.62
C VAL A 57 3.82 6.62 1.39
N GLU A 58 2.51 6.76 1.34
CA GLU A 58 1.77 7.64 2.26
C GLU A 58 1.29 6.76 3.41
N HIS A 59 1.87 6.95 4.60
CA HIS A 59 1.51 6.20 5.79
C HIS A 59 0.20 6.73 6.37
N ALA A 60 -0.56 5.84 7.02
CA ALA A 60 -1.73 6.17 7.81
C ALA A 60 -1.51 7.32 8.82
N SER A 61 -0.28 7.44 9.35
CA SER A 61 0.14 8.54 10.24
C SER A 61 0.19 9.91 9.57
N GLY A 62 0.00 10.01 8.25
CA GLY A 62 0.20 11.21 7.45
C GLY A 62 1.67 11.45 7.06
N THR A 63 2.60 10.61 7.51
CA THR A 63 4.00 10.66 7.07
C THR A 63 4.10 10.16 5.64
N VAL A 64 4.94 10.80 4.82
CA VAL A 64 5.21 10.36 3.45
C VAL A 64 6.67 9.90 3.36
N THR A 65 6.89 8.76 2.72
CA THR A 65 8.23 8.28 2.38
C THR A 65 8.35 8.18 0.87
N GLU A 66 9.35 8.85 0.31
CA GLU A 66 9.65 8.80 -1.12
C GLU A 66 10.94 8.04 -1.41
N TYR A 67 10.93 7.31 -2.51
CA TYR A 67 12.01 6.43 -2.95
C TYR A 67 12.50 6.89 -4.32
N GLN A 68 13.79 7.18 -4.43
CA GLN A 68 14.43 7.46 -5.71
C GLN A 68 15.41 6.36 -6.08
N TYR A 69 15.44 6.04 -7.36
CA TYR A 69 16.27 4.99 -7.91
C TYR A 69 17.14 5.53 -9.03
N ASP A 70 18.31 4.96 -9.19
CA ASP A 70 19.11 5.17 -10.40
C ASP A 70 18.59 4.31 -11.58
N GLN A 71 19.23 4.46 -12.73
CA GLN A 71 18.87 3.74 -13.96
C GLN A 71 19.04 2.22 -13.88
N LEU A 72 19.80 1.73 -12.90
CA LEU A 72 19.99 0.30 -12.64
C LEU A 72 19.01 -0.22 -11.58
N ASN A 73 17.98 0.57 -11.26
CA ASN A 73 16.95 0.27 -10.27
C ASN A 73 17.49 0.06 -8.86
N ARG A 74 18.57 0.76 -8.50
CA ARG A 74 19.15 0.76 -7.15
C ARG A 74 18.64 1.98 -6.39
N LEU A 75 18.22 1.78 -5.14
CA LEU A 75 17.76 2.88 -4.28
C LEU A 75 18.92 3.85 -4.03
N THR A 76 18.72 5.12 -4.36
CA THR A 76 19.70 6.20 -4.17
C THR A 76 19.28 7.20 -3.11
N LEU A 77 17.98 7.36 -2.88
CA LEU A 77 17.44 8.25 -1.86
C LEU A 77 16.18 7.66 -1.21
N LEU A 78 16.11 7.82 0.11
CA LEU A 78 14.93 7.62 0.93
C LEU A 78 14.71 8.92 1.71
N ARG A 79 13.53 9.54 1.59
CA ARG A 79 13.19 10.77 2.31
C ARG A 79 11.78 10.74 2.85
#